data_AF-A0A6G0WG36-F1
#
_entry.id   AF-A0A6G0WG36-F1
#
_cell.length_a   1.000
_cell.length_b   1.000
_cell.length_c   1.000
_cell.angle_alpha   90.00
_cell.angle_beta   90.00
_cell.angle_gamma   90.00
#
_symmetry.space_group_name_H-M   'P 1'
#
loop_
_entity.id
_entity.type
_entity.pdbx_description
1 polymer ?
#
loop_
_entity_poly.entity_id
_entity_poly.type
_entity_poly.pdbx_seq_one_letter_code
_entity_poly.pdbx_strand_id
1 'polypeptide(L)'
;MNHNAVLITLALACGVAVVAQSPGRVSTSYSPDRSVPALDYSYIPNAHWFHRPPPYPSNKSLFAEQELDGSILHQFYNVSTTNECAALTTLHGLTFFTHSSTYALCHGHDFSNGSHVVDANLVGGEGSILPQRQSILSSFQLDISPPKSTQIDNCEQICQSQHGCASYRRHESVCDLYGLTPNKRNESVAGWITKPINSAVTRNLPAFEPTSASRVHFYIVAHEDDAILFMSSMFHQSIEDPSTKVVFIYTTAGDAGFGDWWWQAREAGAIAASQAWVEHFGRFSAEPMVETVQIATSNGTIHRIRSFHVGNVVNYFFSIDERGFDALNAERHPVAPMDDRAVPYSGRDDLKQTLAGVMALESNGMASIQVNTQTFLNATDADDHPLHRENGQLVRDVVDDHPTWRSCVTRCYFFDYQHWLDDVNLPSPARQVQRYAWMRLSQAIFQHKPDLIFWSNHLMNLGRTYIDRIDHATELSCL
;
A
#
# COMPACT_ATOMS: atom_id res chain seq x y z
N MET A 1 -7.83 47.76 34.12
CA MET A 1 -9.01 47.20 33.42
C MET A 1 -8.51 46.47 32.19
N ASN A 2 -8.61 45.14 32.25
CA ASN A 2 -8.51 44.11 31.21
C ASN A 2 -7.49 44.25 30.07
N HIS A 3 -6.34 43.60 30.27
CA HIS A 3 -5.60 42.92 29.21
C HIS A 3 -6.20 41.52 29.01
N ASN A 4 -6.47 41.11 27.78
CA ASN A 4 -6.36 39.72 27.33
C ASN A 4 -6.36 39.68 25.80
N ALA A 5 -5.17 39.47 25.24
CA ALA A 5 -4.97 39.07 23.85
C ALA A 5 -5.19 37.55 23.76
N VAL A 6 -6.11 37.11 22.92
CA VAL A 6 -6.30 35.70 22.60
C VAL A 6 -5.41 35.38 21.39
N LEU A 7 -4.38 34.58 21.62
CA LEU A 7 -3.64 33.87 20.57
C LEU A 7 -4.61 32.91 19.88
N ILE A 8 -4.78 33.05 18.56
CA ILE A 8 -5.39 32.04 17.71
C ILE A 8 -4.25 31.21 17.13
N THR A 9 -4.05 30.01 17.64
CA THR A 9 -3.20 28.99 17.02
C THR A 9 -4.08 28.18 16.08
N LEU A 10 -3.92 28.36 14.76
CA LEU A 10 -4.48 27.43 13.77
C LEU A 10 -3.66 26.14 13.78
N ALA A 11 -4.22 25.08 14.35
CA ALA A 11 -3.81 23.71 14.07
C ALA A 11 -4.82 23.10 13.09
N LEU A 12 -4.42 22.88 11.83
CA LEU A 12 -5.14 21.99 10.93
C LEU A 12 -4.91 20.54 11.40
N ALA A 13 -5.84 20.02 12.19
CA ALA A 13 -5.95 18.58 12.46
C ALA A 13 -6.97 17.98 11.47
N CYS A 14 -6.65 16.83 10.88
CA CYS A 14 -7.63 15.99 10.18
C CYS A 14 -8.78 15.66 11.16
N GLY A 15 -9.92 16.36 11.01
CA GLY A 15 -11.05 16.25 11.91
C GLY A 15 -11.92 15.03 11.58
N VAL A 16 -12.01 14.09 12.51
CA VAL A 16 -13.04 13.05 12.52
C VAL A 16 -14.32 13.67 13.08
N ALA A 17 -15.39 13.71 12.29
CA ALA A 17 -16.72 14.05 12.79
C ALA A 17 -17.41 12.76 13.26
N VAL A 18 -17.73 12.66 14.56
CA VAL A 18 -18.49 11.54 15.12
C VAL A 18 -19.89 12.04 15.47
N VAL A 19 -20.91 11.46 14.84
CA VAL A 19 -22.32 11.69 15.19
C VAL A 19 -22.89 10.37 15.71
N ALA A 20 -23.32 10.35 16.97
CA ALA A 20 -24.01 9.19 17.55
C ALA A 20 -25.46 9.18 17.03
N GLN A 21 -25.83 8.11 16.31
CA GLN A 21 -27.18 7.93 15.76
C GLN A 21 -27.69 6.57 16.23
N SER A 22 -28.80 6.53 16.97
CA SER A 22 -29.41 5.34 17.60
C SER A 22 -28.60 4.67 18.75
N PRO A 23 -29.19 3.78 19.56
CA PRO A 23 -28.47 3.11 20.63
C PRO A 23 -27.34 2.24 20.05
N GLY A 24 -26.10 2.71 20.21
CA GLY A 24 -24.90 1.92 19.94
C GLY A 24 -24.35 1.99 18.51
N ARG A 25 -24.99 2.65 17.54
CA ARG A 25 -24.37 2.84 16.21
C ARG A 25 -23.59 4.14 16.14
N VAL A 26 -22.43 4.07 15.51
CA VAL A 26 -21.57 5.22 15.21
C VAL A 26 -21.39 5.32 13.69
N SER A 27 -21.61 6.51 13.14
CA SER A 27 -21.29 6.83 11.75
C SER A 27 -20.05 7.71 11.71
N THR A 28 -19.15 7.44 10.77
CA THR A 28 -17.84 8.09 10.69
C THR A 28 -17.44 8.31 9.23
N SER A 29 -16.84 9.46 8.97
CA SER A 29 -16.12 9.76 7.73
C SER A 29 -14.62 9.76 8.00
N TYR A 30 -13.86 9.08 7.14
CA TYR A 30 -12.40 8.96 7.29
C TYR A 30 -11.72 9.01 5.93
N SER A 31 -10.58 9.67 5.86
CA SER A 31 -9.68 9.56 4.71
C SER A 31 -8.33 9.00 5.14
N PRO A 32 -7.83 7.93 4.49
CA PRO A 32 -6.53 7.35 4.80
C PRO A 32 -5.36 8.26 4.39
N ASP A 33 -5.61 9.21 3.49
CA ASP A 33 -4.65 10.23 3.12
C ASP A 33 -5.37 11.52 2.72
N ARG A 34 -4.74 12.67 3.00
CA ARG A 34 -5.32 14.00 2.69
C ARG A 34 -5.69 14.19 1.21
N SER A 35 -5.08 13.43 0.30
CA SER A 35 -5.35 13.48 -1.13
C SER A 35 -6.63 12.77 -1.56
N VAL A 36 -7.17 11.90 -0.72
CA VAL A 36 -8.28 11.01 -1.08
C VAL A 36 -9.58 11.53 -0.47
N PRO A 37 -10.72 11.48 -1.20
CA PRO A 37 -12.01 11.73 -0.60
C PRO A 37 -12.28 10.79 0.58
N ALA A 38 -12.93 11.32 1.62
CA ALA A 38 -13.31 10.49 2.76
C ALA A 38 -14.29 9.38 2.33
N LEU A 39 -14.02 8.17 2.83
CA LEU A 39 -14.99 7.08 2.87
C LEU A 39 -15.95 7.30 4.04
N ASP A 40 -17.18 6.83 3.88
CA ASP A 40 -18.16 6.84 4.96
C ASP A 40 -18.46 5.39 5.35
N TYR A 41 -18.52 5.16 6.65
CA TYR A 41 -18.86 3.85 7.20
C TYR A 41 -19.63 4.00 8.50
N SER A 42 -20.39 2.96 8.83
CA SER A 42 -21.07 2.84 10.10
C SER A 42 -20.58 1.61 10.84
N TYR A 43 -20.60 1.66 12.17
CA TYR A 43 -20.22 0.52 13.00
C TYR A 43 -20.99 0.47 14.31
N ILE A 44 -20.94 -0.69 14.95
CA ILE A 44 -21.45 -0.93 16.29
C ILE A 44 -20.30 -1.52 17.12
N PRO A 45 -20.00 -0.92 18.29
CA PRO A 45 -18.99 -1.45 19.19
C PRO A 45 -19.50 -2.73 19.86
N ASN A 46 -18.57 -3.57 20.30
CA ASN A 46 -18.86 -4.82 20.99
C ASN A 46 -19.74 -5.75 20.15
N ALA A 47 -19.41 -5.84 18.85
CA ALA A 47 -20.15 -6.64 17.88
C ALA A 47 -19.20 -7.26 16.86
N HIS A 48 -19.66 -8.32 16.18
CA HIS A 48 -18.89 -8.99 15.13
C HIS A 48 -19.76 -9.58 14.02
N TRP A 49 -19.17 -9.71 12.84
CA TRP A 49 -19.73 -10.42 11.69
C TRP A 49 -19.25 -11.88 11.67
N PHE A 50 -19.59 -12.65 12.70
CA PHE A 50 -19.29 -14.08 12.77
C PHE A 50 -20.47 -14.82 13.40
N HIS A 51 -20.74 -16.04 12.96
CA HIS A 51 -21.79 -16.90 13.55
C HIS A 51 -21.34 -17.56 14.84
N ARG A 52 -20.02 -17.69 15.00
CA ARG A 52 -19.36 -18.27 16.17
C ARG A 52 -18.38 -17.25 16.73
N PRO A 53 -17.90 -17.40 17.98
CA PRO A 53 -16.86 -16.55 18.51
C PRO A 53 -15.71 -16.46 17.50
N PRO A 54 -15.12 -15.26 17.31
CA PRO A 54 -14.11 -15.05 16.28
C PRO A 54 -13.00 -16.09 16.41
N PRO A 55 -12.53 -16.69 15.29
CA PRO A 55 -11.40 -17.57 15.35
C PRO A 55 -10.22 -16.83 15.99
N TYR A 56 -9.66 -17.39 17.06
CA TYR A 56 -8.40 -16.88 17.58
C TYR A 56 -7.34 -17.09 16.48
N PRO A 57 -6.54 -16.07 16.14
CA PRO A 57 -5.55 -16.21 15.08
C PRO A 57 -4.55 -17.28 15.51
N SER A 58 -4.60 -18.44 14.85
CA SER A 58 -3.67 -19.54 15.12
C SER A 58 -2.55 -19.59 14.07
N ASN A 59 -2.75 -19.04 12.87
CA ASN A 59 -1.74 -18.87 11.84
C ASN A 59 -1.99 -17.59 11.04
N LYS A 60 -0.91 -16.90 10.63
CA LYS A 60 -1.01 -15.79 9.67
C LYS A 60 -1.18 -16.36 8.28
N SER A 61 -2.38 -16.26 7.70
CA SER A 61 -2.61 -16.59 6.30
C SER A 61 -2.38 -15.37 5.41
N LEU A 62 -1.70 -15.55 4.29
CA LEU A 62 -1.65 -14.55 3.22
C LEU A 62 -2.86 -14.65 2.28
N PHE A 63 -3.63 -15.73 2.38
CA PHE A 63 -4.80 -15.98 1.53
C PHE A 63 -6.10 -15.79 2.30
N ALA A 64 -7.14 -15.34 1.61
CA ALA A 64 -8.49 -15.33 2.12
C ALA A 64 -8.95 -16.77 2.43
N GLU A 65 -9.72 -16.92 3.51
CA GLU A 65 -10.16 -18.23 4.00
C GLU A 65 -11.65 -18.43 3.73
N GLN A 66 -12.03 -19.63 3.31
CA GLN A 66 -13.45 -19.97 3.17
C GLN A 66 -13.99 -20.48 4.49
N GLU A 67 -15.06 -19.84 4.97
CA GLU A 67 -15.79 -20.23 6.17
C GLU A 67 -16.71 -21.43 5.91
N LEU A 68 -17.17 -22.08 6.98
CA LEU A 68 -18.08 -23.23 6.90
C LEU A 68 -19.42 -22.93 6.21
N ASP A 69 -19.85 -21.67 6.25
CA ASP A 69 -21.05 -21.22 5.56
C ASP A 69 -20.78 -20.84 4.09
N GLY A 70 -19.54 -20.94 3.60
CA GLY A 70 -19.16 -20.61 2.23
C GLY A 70 -18.77 -19.14 2.02
N SER A 71 -18.93 -18.27 3.03
CA SER A 71 -18.41 -16.91 2.98
C SER A 71 -16.88 -16.90 2.95
N ILE A 72 -16.30 -15.80 2.47
CA ILE A 72 -14.85 -15.63 2.38
C ILE A 72 -14.41 -14.56 3.38
N LEU A 73 -13.41 -14.90 4.19
CA LEU A 73 -12.82 -14.07 5.22
C LEU A 73 -11.44 -13.56 4.78
N HIS A 74 -11.30 -12.24 4.70
CA HIS A 74 -10.05 -11.56 4.37
C HIS A 74 -9.39 -11.04 5.65
N GLN A 75 -8.21 -11.56 5.98
CA GLN A 75 -7.51 -11.23 7.23
C GLN A 75 -6.39 -10.19 7.01
N PHE A 76 -6.58 -9.01 7.58
CA PHE A 76 -5.61 -7.92 7.58
C PHE A 76 -5.00 -7.77 8.98
N TYR A 77 -3.74 -8.16 9.14
CA TYR A 77 -3.03 -8.05 10.43
C TYR A 77 -2.40 -6.67 10.64
N ASN A 78 -2.00 -6.38 11.88
CA ASN A 78 -1.39 -5.11 12.30
C ASN A 78 -2.20 -3.87 11.90
N VAL A 79 -3.53 -4.00 11.99
CA VAL A 79 -4.48 -2.92 11.78
C VAL A 79 -4.75 -2.26 13.12
N SER A 80 -4.44 -0.98 13.21
CA SER A 80 -4.35 -0.24 14.47
C SER A 80 -5.66 0.44 14.87
N THR A 81 -6.53 0.72 13.89
CA THR A 81 -7.75 1.50 14.11
C THR A 81 -8.91 0.98 13.27
N THR A 82 -10.13 1.27 13.73
CA THR A 82 -11.36 0.97 12.97
C THR A 82 -11.38 1.71 11.63
N ASN A 83 -10.87 2.95 11.58
CA ASN A 83 -10.71 3.73 10.35
C ASN A 83 -9.84 3.01 9.32
N GLU A 84 -8.71 2.48 9.78
CA GLU A 84 -7.78 1.73 8.95
C GLU A 84 -8.39 0.42 8.43
N CYS A 85 -9.13 -0.28 9.29
CA CYS A 85 -9.86 -1.49 8.91
C CYS A 85 -10.93 -1.19 7.84
N ALA A 86 -11.69 -0.10 8.02
CA ALA A 86 -12.69 0.32 7.04
C ALA A 86 -12.02 0.66 5.69
N ALA A 87 -10.91 1.40 5.71
CA ALA A 87 -10.14 1.74 4.50
C ALA A 87 -9.63 0.50 3.76
N LEU A 88 -9.03 -0.46 4.47
CA LEU A 88 -8.57 -1.72 3.88
C LEU A 88 -9.71 -2.51 3.25
N THR A 89 -10.82 -2.62 3.98
CA THR A 89 -12.04 -3.31 3.53
C THR A 89 -12.52 -2.73 2.21
N THR A 90 -12.74 -1.42 2.13
CA THR A 90 -13.23 -0.80 0.89
C THR A 90 -12.21 -0.82 -0.25
N LEU A 91 -10.91 -0.69 0.02
CA LEU A 91 -9.88 -0.74 -1.03
C LEU A 91 -9.78 -2.12 -1.69
N HIS A 92 -10.09 -3.18 -0.95
CA HIS A 92 -10.14 -4.56 -1.47
C HIS A 92 -11.54 -4.95 -1.97
N GLY A 93 -12.43 -3.97 -2.23
CA GLY A 93 -13.76 -4.22 -2.81
C GLY A 93 -14.77 -4.87 -1.86
N LEU A 94 -14.46 -4.94 -0.56
CA LEU A 94 -15.32 -5.52 0.46
C LEU A 94 -16.21 -4.45 1.09
N THR A 95 -17.30 -4.90 1.72
CA THR A 95 -18.26 -3.99 2.37
C THR A 95 -18.35 -4.17 3.88
N PHE A 96 -18.24 -5.39 4.37
CA PHE A 96 -18.42 -5.69 5.80
C PHE A 96 -17.08 -5.93 6.47
N PHE A 97 -16.92 -5.45 7.70
CA PHE A 97 -15.68 -5.65 8.45
C PHE A 97 -15.88 -5.87 9.95
N THR A 98 -14.97 -6.64 10.56
CA THR A 98 -14.82 -6.75 12.01
C THR A 98 -13.39 -6.36 12.41
N HIS A 99 -13.24 -5.29 13.18
CA HIS A 99 -11.97 -4.83 13.73
C HIS A 99 -11.82 -5.25 15.18
N SER A 100 -10.66 -5.77 15.58
CA SER A 100 -10.28 -5.98 16.97
C SER A 100 -8.99 -5.24 17.28
N SER A 101 -9.09 -4.24 18.17
CA SER A 101 -7.92 -3.48 18.65
C SER A 101 -7.00 -4.33 19.52
N THR A 102 -7.54 -5.31 20.26
CA THR A 102 -6.77 -6.22 21.11
C THR A 102 -5.79 -7.08 20.32
N TYR A 103 -6.20 -7.56 19.14
CA TYR A 103 -5.38 -8.41 18.28
C TYR A 103 -4.74 -7.65 17.12
N ALA A 104 -4.97 -6.33 17.02
CA ALA A 104 -4.60 -5.50 15.87
C ALA A 104 -5.00 -6.16 14.54
N LEU A 105 -6.25 -6.62 14.45
CA LEU A 105 -6.74 -7.47 13.37
C LEU A 105 -8.01 -6.88 12.77
N CYS A 106 -8.06 -6.83 11.45
CA CYS A 106 -9.24 -6.49 10.68
C CYS A 106 -9.63 -7.68 9.82
N HIS A 107 -10.90 -8.04 9.90
CA HIS A 107 -11.51 -9.06 9.05
C HIS A 107 -12.43 -8.36 8.07
N GLY A 108 -12.11 -8.41 6.77
CA GLY A 108 -13.07 -8.09 5.72
C GLY A 108 -13.91 -9.33 5.40
N HIS A 109 -15.22 -9.15 5.22
CA HIS A 109 -16.14 -10.26 4.97
C HIS A 109 -16.75 -10.13 3.58
N ASP A 110 -16.66 -11.20 2.81
CA ASP A 110 -17.39 -11.40 1.56
C ASP A 110 -18.45 -12.49 1.75
N PHE A 111 -19.70 -12.08 1.82
CA PHE A 111 -20.84 -12.99 1.95
C PHE A 111 -21.41 -13.44 0.61
N SER A 112 -20.91 -12.96 -0.53
CA SER A 112 -21.51 -13.22 -1.86
C SER A 112 -21.56 -14.72 -2.21
N ASN A 113 -20.58 -15.48 -1.73
CA ASN A 113 -20.47 -16.93 -1.95
C ASN A 113 -21.09 -17.80 -0.85
N GLY A 114 -21.73 -17.18 0.14
CA GLY A 114 -22.28 -17.89 1.27
C GLY A 114 -23.51 -18.73 0.95
N SER A 115 -23.75 -19.70 1.82
CA SER A 115 -24.94 -20.53 1.86
C SER A 115 -26.09 -19.68 2.39
N HIS A 116 -27.20 -19.61 1.64
CA HIS A 116 -28.40 -18.85 2.01
C HIS A 116 -28.15 -17.33 2.15
N VAL A 117 -27.68 -16.73 1.06
CA VAL A 117 -27.52 -15.28 0.93
C VAL A 117 -28.84 -14.61 0.57
N VAL A 118 -29.04 -13.41 1.11
CA VAL A 118 -30.12 -12.50 0.74
C VAL A 118 -29.54 -11.14 0.36
N ASP A 119 -30.19 -10.46 -0.59
CA ASP A 119 -29.88 -9.06 -0.88
C ASP A 119 -30.62 -8.15 0.09
N ALA A 120 -29.86 -7.42 0.92
CA ALA A 120 -30.39 -6.47 1.88
C ALA A 120 -29.88 -5.06 1.58
N ASN A 121 -30.70 -4.06 1.92
CA ASN A 121 -30.35 -2.65 1.86
C ASN A 121 -29.56 -2.29 3.11
N LEU A 122 -28.33 -1.82 2.94
CA LEU A 122 -27.56 -1.26 4.04
C LEU A 122 -28.24 -0.01 4.59
N VAL A 123 -28.18 0.15 5.90
CA VAL A 123 -28.59 1.41 6.52
C VAL A 123 -27.43 2.40 6.46
N GLY A 124 -27.69 3.57 5.90
CA GLY A 124 -26.71 4.66 5.84
C GLY A 124 -26.62 5.48 7.12
N GLY A 125 -25.63 6.38 7.18
CA GLY A 125 -25.68 7.54 8.07
C GLY A 125 -26.58 8.63 7.48
N GLU A 126 -26.97 9.63 8.29
CA GLU A 126 -27.74 10.80 7.82
C GLU A 126 -27.17 11.37 6.51
N GLY A 127 -28.01 11.46 5.47
CA GLY A 127 -27.63 12.00 4.16
C GLY A 127 -27.06 11.00 3.15
N SER A 128 -27.01 9.70 3.46
CA SER A 128 -26.67 8.66 2.47
C SER A 128 -27.76 8.58 1.39
N ILE A 129 -27.38 8.75 0.11
CA ILE A 129 -28.35 9.06 -0.95
C ILE A 129 -29.01 7.80 -1.55
N LEU A 130 -28.51 6.58 -1.32
CA LEU A 130 -29.21 5.35 -1.75
C LEU A 130 -28.82 4.16 -0.87
N PRO A 131 -29.76 3.25 -0.52
CA PRO A 131 -29.39 1.98 0.07
C PRO A 131 -28.54 1.17 -0.92
N GLN A 132 -27.28 0.92 -0.57
CA GLN A 132 -26.48 -0.05 -1.29
C GLN A 132 -27.01 -1.45 -0.99
N ARG A 133 -27.49 -2.15 -2.02
CA ARG A 133 -27.83 -3.57 -1.88
C ARG A 133 -26.55 -4.37 -1.73
N GLN A 134 -26.51 -5.18 -0.70
CA GLN A 134 -25.37 -6.04 -0.40
C GLN A 134 -25.87 -7.44 -0.08
N SER A 135 -25.07 -8.43 -0.47
CA SER A 135 -25.25 -9.82 -0.08
C SER A 135 -24.93 -9.97 1.41
N ILE A 136 -25.86 -10.55 2.16
CA ILE A 136 -25.70 -10.89 3.58
C ILE A 136 -26.28 -12.27 3.84
N LEU A 137 -25.72 -12.99 4.81
CA LEU A 137 -26.21 -14.31 5.17
C LEU A 137 -27.54 -14.23 5.92
N SER A 138 -28.49 -15.11 5.60
CA SER A 138 -29.80 -15.14 6.24
C SER A 138 -29.72 -15.45 7.74
N SER A 139 -28.63 -16.09 8.18
CA SER A 139 -28.33 -16.34 9.59
C SER A 139 -28.11 -15.08 10.42
N PHE A 140 -27.81 -13.95 9.79
CA PHE A 140 -27.73 -12.65 10.46
C PHE A 140 -29.10 -11.98 10.65
N GLN A 141 -30.20 -12.66 10.28
CA GLN A 141 -31.54 -12.16 10.54
C GLN A 141 -31.77 -12.00 12.05
N LEU A 142 -32.19 -10.81 12.45
CA LEU A 142 -32.52 -10.52 13.84
C LEU A 142 -33.87 -11.15 14.17
N ASP A 143 -33.95 -11.80 15.33
CA ASP A 143 -35.20 -12.37 15.86
C ASP A 143 -36.08 -11.27 16.46
N ILE A 144 -36.51 -10.37 15.58
CA ILE A 144 -37.39 -9.24 15.89
C ILE A 144 -38.55 -9.35 14.91
N SER A 145 -39.78 -9.14 15.39
CA SER A 145 -40.96 -9.01 14.54
C SER A 145 -41.23 -7.52 14.26
N PRO A 146 -40.56 -6.90 13.27
CA PRO A 146 -40.81 -5.50 12.97
C PRO A 146 -42.24 -5.31 12.43
N PRO A 147 -42.83 -4.12 12.66
CA PRO A 147 -44.15 -3.83 12.14
C PRO A 147 -44.17 -3.90 10.61
N LYS A 148 -45.32 -4.32 10.07
CA LYS A 148 -45.53 -4.34 8.62
C LYS A 148 -45.42 -2.93 8.04
N SER A 149 -44.71 -2.78 6.92
CA SER A 149 -44.56 -1.52 6.21
C SER A 149 -44.53 -1.72 4.69
N THR A 150 -45.16 -0.80 3.96
CA THR A 150 -45.13 -0.76 2.49
C THR A 150 -44.08 0.19 1.93
N GLN A 151 -43.51 1.07 2.77
CA GLN A 151 -42.52 2.08 2.39
C GLN A 151 -41.11 1.66 2.82
N ILE A 152 -40.12 1.94 1.96
CA ILE A 152 -38.72 1.54 2.18
C ILE A 152 -38.10 2.32 3.35
N ASP A 153 -38.34 3.63 3.41
CA ASP A 153 -37.83 4.53 4.48
C ASP A 153 -38.29 4.08 5.86
N ASN A 154 -39.48 3.48 5.97
CA ASN A 154 -39.97 2.94 7.24
C ASN A 154 -39.19 1.69 7.67
N CYS A 155 -38.82 0.77 6.75
CA CYS A 155 -37.98 -0.37 7.13
C CYS A 155 -36.58 0.09 7.56
N GLU A 156 -36.06 1.13 6.91
CA GLU A 156 -34.80 1.75 7.32
C GLU A 156 -34.89 2.37 8.72
N GLN A 157 -35.90 3.20 8.99
CA GLN A 157 -36.14 3.79 10.31
C GLN A 157 -36.33 2.73 11.39
N ILE A 158 -37.05 1.64 11.08
CA ILE A 158 -37.17 0.50 11.98
C ILE A 158 -35.79 -0.09 12.26
N CYS A 159 -34.98 -0.39 11.24
CA CYS A 159 -33.62 -0.89 11.45
C CYS A 159 -32.75 0.09 12.25
N GLN A 160 -32.80 1.39 11.96
CA GLN A 160 -32.12 2.44 12.72
C GLN A 160 -32.54 2.44 14.19
N SER A 161 -33.79 2.09 14.53
CA SER A 161 -34.24 2.00 15.92
C SER A 161 -33.79 0.73 16.65
N GLN A 162 -33.33 -0.29 15.93
CA GLN A 162 -32.94 -1.58 16.50
C GLN A 162 -31.43 -1.66 16.74
N HIS A 163 -31.04 -1.96 17.98
CA HIS A 163 -29.65 -2.22 18.32
C HIS A 163 -29.11 -3.41 17.53
N GLY A 164 -27.93 -3.25 16.94
CA GLY A 164 -27.29 -4.32 16.16
C GLY A 164 -27.77 -4.42 14.71
N CYS A 165 -28.83 -3.72 14.31
CA CYS A 165 -29.31 -3.77 12.93
C CYS A 165 -28.39 -2.97 11.99
N ALA A 166 -27.98 -3.59 10.89
CA ALA A 166 -27.07 -3.01 9.90
C ALA A 166 -27.73 -2.91 8.51
N SER A 167 -28.66 -3.80 8.22
CA SER A 167 -29.37 -3.83 6.93
C SER A 167 -30.78 -4.36 7.07
N TYR A 168 -31.59 -4.14 6.04
CA TYR A 168 -32.97 -4.60 5.97
C TYR A 168 -33.34 -5.08 4.57
N ARG A 169 -34.20 -6.09 4.49
CA ARG A 169 -34.82 -6.53 3.24
C ARG A 169 -36.31 -6.28 3.32
N ARG A 170 -36.88 -5.68 2.27
CA ARG A 170 -38.34 -5.56 2.15
C ARG A 170 -38.86 -6.69 1.29
N HIS A 171 -39.77 -7.49 1.82
CA HIS A 171 -40.54 -8.45 1.05
C HIS A 171 -42.03 -8.20 1.30
N GLU A 172 -42.75 -7.83 0.24
CA GLU A 172 -44.15 -7.41 0.31
C GLU A 172 -44.36 -6.26 1.32
N SER A 173 -45.01 -6.56 2.45
CA SER A 173 -45.29 -5.64 3.56
C SER A 173 -44.49 -5.97 4.82
N VAL A 174 -43.50 -6.86 4.73
CA VAL A 174 -42.66 -7.30 5.84
C VAL A 174 -41.25 -6.73 5.67
N CYS A 175 -40.68 -6.24 6.77
CA CYS A 175 -39.27 -5.88 6.84
C CYS A 175 -38.54 -7.06 7.51
N ASP A 176 -37.55 -7.66 6.85
CA ASP A 176 -36.61 -8.55 7.51
C ASP A 176 -35.39 -7.70 7.90
N LEU A 177 -34.98 -7.76 9.16
CA LEU A 177 -33.84 -7.01 9.67
C LEU A 177 -32.64 -7.94 9.80
N TYR A 178 -31.47 -7.49 9.37
CA TYR A 178 -30.23 -8.24 9.46
C TYR A 178 -29.19 -7.42 10.18
N GLY A 179 -28.43 -8.08 11.04
CA GLY A 179 -27.57 -7.39 11.98
C GLY A 179 -26.49 -8.25 12.59
N LEU A 180 -25.82 -7.63 13.55
CA LEU A 180 -24.59 -8.10 14.11
C LEU A 180 -24.83 -9.03 15.28
N THR A 181 -23.89 -9.97 15.47
CA THR A 181 -23.87 -10.77 16.69
C THR A 181 -23.20 -9.97 17.81
N PRO A 182 -23.83 -9.81 19.00
CA PRO A 182 -23.23 -9.11 20.12
C PRO A 182 -21.96 -9.83 20.61
N ASN A 183 -20.87 -9.08 20.76
CA ASN A 183 -19.64 -9.55 21.38
C ASN A 183 -19.59 -9.12 22.85
N LYS A 184 -19.75 -10.07 23.76
CA LYS A 184 -19.73 -9.79 25.21
C LYS A 184 -18.35 -9.38 25.75
N ARG A 185 -17.27 -9.52 24.97
CA ARG A 185 -15.90 -9.25 25.43
C ARG A 185 -15.43 -7.81 25.26
N ASN A 186 -16.24 -6.88 24.75
CA ASN A 186 -15.87 -5.47 24.53
C ASN A 186 -14.58 -5.21 23.70
N GLU A 187 -14.19 -6.15 22.84
CA GLU A 187 -12.88 -6.16 22.18
C GLU A 187 -12.95 -5.99 20.65
N SER A 188 -14.16 -5.89 20.08
CA SER A 188 -14.36 -5.81 18.64
C SER A 188 -15.39 -4.77 18.24
N VAL A 189 -15.23 -4.27 17.02
CA VAL A 189 -16.17 -3.39 16.32
C VAL A 189 -16.58 -4.09 15.05
N ALA A 190 -17.86 -4.12 14.74
CA ALA A 190 -18.34 -4.55 13.43
C ALA A 190 -18.97 -3.40 12.68
N GLY A 191 -18.56 -3.23 11.44
CA GLY A 191 -19.01 -2.14 10.60
C GLY A 191 -19.27 -2.56 9.17
N TRP A 192 -19.79 -1.59 8.42
CA TRP A 192 -20.08 -1.71 7.00
C TRP A 192 -19.81 -0.38 6.31
N ILE A 193 -19.30 -0.47 5.09
CA ILE A 193 -19.02 0.69 4.24
C ILE A 193 -20.35 1.22 3.69
N THR A 194 -20.60 2.52 3.87
CA THR A 194 -21.82 3.20 3.37
C THR A 194 -21.51 4.10 2.17
N LYS A 195 -20.26 4.54 2.04
CA LYS A 195 -19.72 5.17 0.84
C LYS A 195 -18.28 4.68 0.63
N PRO A 196 -18.02 3.89 -0.42
CA PRO A 196 -16.69 3.35 -0.67
C PRO A 196 -15.70 4.47 -0.96
N ILE A 197 -14.43 4.19 -0.68
CA ILE A 197 -13.34 5.09 -1.07
C ILE A 197 -13.20 5.08 -2.60
N ASN A 198 -12.98 6.25 -3.19
CA ASN A 198 -12.50 6.33 -4.56
C ASN A 198 -11.02 6.73 -4.54
N SER A 199 -10.14 5.75 -4.70
CA SER A 199 -8.69 5.96 -4.76
C SER A 199 -8.21 6.55 -6.10
N ALA A 200 -9.05 6.58 -7.13
CA ALA A 200 -8.75 7.25 -8.39
C ALA A 200 -8.96 8.77 -8.25
N VAL A 201 -7.92 9.46 -7.78
CA VAL A 201 -7.95 10.91 -7.59
C VAL A 201 -7.52 11.61 -8.89
N THR A 202 -8.48 11.89 -9.77
CA THR A 202 -8.19 12.71 -10.95
C THR A 202 -8.12 14.18 -10.57
N ARG A 203 -6.91 14.73 -10.46
CA ARG A 203 -6.67 16.17 -10.32
C ARG A 203 -5.99 16.70 -11.57
N ASN A 204 -6.41 17.87 -12.04
CA ASN A 204 -5.74 18.58 -13.12
C ASN A 204 -4.47 19.24 -12.58
N LEU A 205 -3.43 18.42 -12.35
CA LEU A 205 -2.10 18.83 -11.91
C LEU A 205 -1.15 18.82 -13.11
N PRO A 206 -0.12 19.68 -13.13
CA PRO A 206 0.85 19.70 -14.22
C PRO A 206 1.65 18.39 -14.28
N ALA A 207 2.09 18.03 -15.48
CA ALA A 207 3.15 17.04 -15.62
C ALA A 207 4.45 17.55 -14.98
N PHE A 208 5.33 16.64 -14.57
CA PHE A 208 6.67 17.00 -14.15
C PHE A 208 7.54 17.28 -15.38
N GLU A 209 8.25 18.39 -15.37
CA GLU A 209 9.18 18.76 -16.44
C GLU A 209 10.61 18.40 -16.01
N PRO A 210 11.27 17.38 -16.58
CA PRO A 210 12.58 16.93 -16.11
C PRO A 210 13.65 18.02 -16.08
N THR A 211 13.56 19.02 -16.98
CA THR A 211 14.49 20.15 -17.04
C THR A 211 14.36 21.12 -15.86
N SER A 212 13.32 21.02 -15.03
CA SER A 212 13.20 21.83 -13.82
C SER A 212 13.93 21.25 -12.60
N ALA A 213 14.40 19.99 -12.67
CA ALA A 213 15.18 19.39 -11.60
C ALA A 213 16.66 19.75 -11.71
N SER A 214 17.30 19.91 -10.56
CA SER A 214 18.76 20.07 -10.44
C SER A 214 19.40 18.95 -9.60
N ARG A 215 18.57 18.05 -9.07
CA ARG A 215 18.96 16.94 -8.20
C ARG A 215 18.28 15.66 -8.69
N VAL A 216 18.97 14.53 -8.57
CA VAL A 216 18.37 13.20 -8.75
C VAL A 216 18.71 12.31 -7.56
N HIS A 217 17.69 11.68 -6.99
CA HIS A 217 17.83 10.70 -5.91
C HIS A 217 17.39 9.33 -6.41
N PHE A 218 18.34 8.41 -6.51
CA PHE A 218 18.09 7.02 -6.87
C PHE A 218 17.77 6.19 -5.62
N TYR A 219 16.85 5.24 -5.77
CA TYR A 219 16.48 4.22 -4.80
C TYR A 219 16.57 2.89 -5.52
N ILE A 220 17.72 2.23 -5.38
CA ILE A 220 18.05 1.03 -6.16
C ILE A 220 17.97 -0.17 -5.22
N VAL A 221 16.99 -1.02 -5.46
CA VAL A 221 16.61 -2.10 -4.54
C VAL A 221 16.43 -3.43 -5.27
N ALA A 222 16.52 -4.53 -4.53
CA ALA A 222 16.32 -5.87 -5.09
C ALA A 222 14.85 -6.08 -5.53
N HIS A 223 13.88 -5.82 -4.66
CA HIS A 223 12.47 -6.11 -4.89
C HIS A 223 11.58 -4.86 -4.83
N GLU A 224 10.36 -4.98 -5.37
CA GLU A 224 9.41 -3.90 -5.60
C GLU A 224 8.93 -3.17 -4.35
N ASP A 225 8.95 -3.84 -3.19
CA ASP A 225 8.50 -3.31 -1.91
C ASP A 225 9.63 -2.79 -1.01
N ASP A 226 10.88 -3.22 -1.23
CA ASP A 226 12.03 -2.92 -0.36
C ASP A 226 12.17 -1.42 -0.08
N ALA A 227 12.11 -0.58 -1.12
CA ALA A 227 12.26 0.86 -0.95
C ALA A 227 11.19 1.40 0.00
N ILE A 228 9.92 1.02 -0.22
CA ILE A 228 8.78 1.42 0.61
C ILE A 228 8.97 0.96 2.05
N LEU A 229 9.41 -0.28 2.26
CA LEU A 229 9.61 -0.82 3.59
C LEU A 229 10.73 -0.08 4.35
N PHE A 230 11.89 0.10 3.72
CA PHE A 230 13.13 0.41 4.43
C PHE A 230 13.69 1.82 4.18
N MET A 231 13.25 2.53 3.13
CA MET A 231 13.84 3.81 2.68
C MET A 231 12.85 4.99 2.68
N SER A 232 11.62 4.80 3.17
CA SER A 232 10.56 5.81 3.19
C SER A 232 10.93 7.14 3.88
N SER A 233 11.87 7.12 4.83
CA SER A 233 12.33 8.35 5.52
C SER A 233 13.00 9.35 4.58
N MET A 234 13.74 8.86 3.58
CA MET A 234 14.49 9.71 2.64
C MET A 234 13.69 10.03 1.39
N PHE A 235 12.99 9.05 0.78
CA PHE A 235 12.27 9.37 -0.44
C PHE A 235 11.02 10.21 -0.18
N HIS A 236 10.42 10.17 1.01
CA HIS A 236 9.33 11.09 1.34
C HIS A 236 9.76 12.56 1.15
N GLN A 237 10.93 12.93 1.65
CA GLN A 237 11.50 14.27 1.48
C GLN A 237 11.92 14.53 0.03
N SER A 238 12.42 13.51 -0.65
CA SER A 238 12.85 13.62 -2.05
C SER A 238 11.68 13.88 -3.01
N ILE A 239 10.53 13.22 -2.78
CA ILE A 239 9.32 13.41 -3.57
C ILE A 239 8.68 14.78 -3.26
N GLU A 240 8.75 15.24 -2.00
CA GLU A 240 8.23 16.55 -1.60
C GLU A 240 8.91 17.72 -2.33
N ASP A 241 10.22 17.60 -2.59
CA ASP A 241 11.05 18.63 -3.20
C ASP A 241 10.84 18.71 -4.72
N PRO A 242 10.28 19.81 -5.25
CA PRO A 242 10.02 19.96 -6.68
C PRO A 242 11.29 20.07 -7.55
N SER A 243 12.46 20.29 -6.94
CA SER A 243 13.75 20.34 -7.64
C SER A 243 14.46 18.99 -7.71
N THR A 244 13.88 17.96 -7.09
CA THR A 244 14.43 16.60 -7.04
C THR A 244 13.62 15.65 -7.91
N LYS A 245 14.31 15.00 -8.84
CA LYS A 245 13.82 13.81 -9.56
C LYS A 245 14.09 12.58 -8.70
N VAL A 246 13.10 11.71 -8.54
CA VAL A 246 13.21 10.48 -7.74
C VAL A 246 13.13 9.28 -8.66
N VAL A 247 14.10 8.37 -8.58
CA VAL A 247 14.19 7.23 -9.48
C VAL A 247 14.29 5.94 -8.69
N PHE A 248 13.25 5.12 -8.73
CA PHE A 248 13.27 3.75 -8.23
C PHE A 248 13.77 2.82 -9.32
N ILE A 249 14.72 1.94 -8.98
CA ILE A 249 15.22 0.90 -9.88
C ILE A 249 15.12 -0.43 -9.13
N TYR A 250 14.35 -1.36 -9.69
CA TYR A 250 14.14 -2.70 -9.17
C TYR A 250 15.00 -3.67 -9.98
N THR A 251 15.99 -4.27 -9.35
CA THR A 251 16.97 -5.12 -10.05
C THR A 251 16.48 -6.54 -10.28
N THR A 252 15.54 -7.03 -9.46
CA THR A 252 14.85 -8.30 -9.67
C THR A 252 13.36 -8.07 -9.97
N ALA A 253 12.67 -9.13 -10.40
CA ALA A 253 11.23 -9.18 -10.62
C ALA A 253 10.43 -9.53 -9.35
N GLY A 254 11.13 -9.77 -8.22
CA GLY A 254 10.50 -10.20 -6.97
C GLY A 254 9.60 -11.44 -7.12
N ASP A 255 9.92 -12.31 -8.08
CA ASP A 255 8.98 -13.28 -8.60
C ASP A 255 8.79 -14.49 -7.67
N ALA A 256 9.72 -14.73 -6.74
CA ALA A 256 9.74 -15.85 -5.81
C ALA A 256 9.39 -17.23 -6.45
N GLY A 257 9.58 -17.39 -7.77
CA GLY A 257 9.21 -18.57 -8.55
C GLY A 257 7.70 -18.74 -8.84
N PHE A 258 6.85 -17.74 -8.61
CA PHE A 258 5.40 -17.82 -8.84
C PHE A 258 4.95 -17.55 -10.28
N GLY A 259 5.87 -17.14 -11.17
CA GLY A 259 5.61 -16.95 -12.60
C GLY A 259 5.03 -15.58 -12.96
N ASP A 260 4.54 -15.45 -14.21
CA ASP A 260 4.35 -14.12 -14.82
C ASP A 260 3.31 -13.23 -14.12
N TRP A 261 2.23 -13.82 -13.61
CA TRP A 261 1.18 -13.07 -12.93
C TRP A 261 1.70 -12.36 -11.66
N TRP A 262 2.73 -12.92 -11.01
CA TRP A 262 3.17 -12.45 -9.71
C TRP A 262 4.09 -11.23 -9.82
N TRP A 263 5.11 -11.30 -10.67
CA TRP A 263 5.96 -10.11 -10.90
C TRP A 263 5.15 -8.95 -11.47
N GLN A 264 4.21 -9.22 -12.38
CA GLN A 264 3.31 -8.19 -12.93
C GLN A 264 2.47 -7.52 -11.84
N ALA A 265 1.96 -8.31 -10.89
CA ALA A 265 1.21 -7.80 -9.76
C ALA A 265 2.09 -6.93 -8.84
N ARG A 266 3.34 -7.33 -8.61
CA ARG A 266 4.30 -6.56 -7.81
C ARG A 266 4.70 -5.24 -8.47
N GLU A 267 4.94 -5.23 -9.79
CA GLU A 267 5.19 -4.00 -10.56
C GLU A 267 4.01 -3.03 -10.44
N ALA A 268 2.78 -3.52 -10.65
CA ALA A 268 1.57 -2.72 -10.49
C ALA A 268 1.44 -2.17 -9.05
N GLY A 269 1.82 -2.97 -8.06
CA GLY A 269 1.92 -2.57 -6.66
C GLY A 269 2.89 -1.42 -6.41
N ALA A 270 4.11 -1.51 -6.95
CA ALA A 270 5.14 -0.47 -6.84
C ALA A 270 4.69 0.86 -7.47
N ILE A 271 4.07 0.77 -8.65
CA ILE A 271 3.50 1.93 -9.35
C ILE A 271 2.39 2.56 -8.51
N ALA A 272 1.46 1.76 -7.99
CA ALA A 272 0.35 2.24 -7.17
C ALA A 272 0.84 2.93 -5.87
N ALA A 273 1.92 2.44 -5.26
CA ALA A 273 2.55 3.10 -4.13
C ALA A 273 3.19 4.44 -4.53
N SER A 274 3.92 4.49 -5.65
CA SER A 274 4.46 5.74 -6.19
C SER A 274 3.36 6.79 -6.43
N GLN A 275 2.23 6.36 -7.00
CA GLN A 275 1.05 7.21 -7.19
C GLN A 275 0.54 7.76 -5.85
N ALA A 276 0.42 6.91 -4.82
CA ALA A 276 -0.05 7.33 -3.50
C ALA A 276 0.83 8.45 -2.89
N TRP A 277 2.16 8.36 -3.03
CA TRP A 277 3.07 9.41 -2.54
C TRP A 277 2.97 10.70 -3.36
N VAL A 278 2.91 10.61 -4.69
CA VAL A 278 2.80 11.79 -5.56
C VAL A 278 1.46 12.48 -5.35
N GLU A 279 0.36 11.72 -5.24
CA GLU A 279 -0.97 12.21 -4.88
C GLU A 279 -0.96 12.91 -3.52
N HIS A 280 -0.28 12.34 -2.52
CA HIS A 280 -0.18 12.93 -1.18
C HIS A 280 0.38 14.36 -1.22
N PHE A 281 1.44 14.60 -2.00
CA PHE A 281 2.02 15.94 -2.15
C PHE A 281 1.22 16.84 -3.09
N GLY A 282 0.53 16.28 -4.08
CA GLY A 282 -0.41 17.01 -4.93
C GLY A 282 0.24 18.10 -5.78
N ARG A 283 1.53 17.95 -6.12
CA ARG A 283 2.29 18.92 -6.93
C ARG A 283 2.24 18.61 -8.42
N PHE A 284 2.28 17.32 -8.76
CA PHE A 284 2.35 16.81 -10.14
C PHE A 284 1.23 15.80 -10.39
N SER A 285 0.90 15.58 -11.66
CA SER A 285 0.03 14.49 -12.06
C SER A 285 0.60 13.14 -11.62
N ALA A 286 -0.26 12.30 -11.03
CA ALA A 286 0.06 10.93 -10.66
C ALA A 286 -0.43 9.91 -11.71
N GLU A 287 -0.87 10.38 -12.88
CA GLU A 287 -1.20 9.49 -14.00
C GLU A 287 0.09 8.85 -14.54
N PRO A 288 0.22 7.52 -14.54
CA PRO A 288 1.44 6.86 -14.97
C PRO A 288 1.64 7.00 -16.48
N MET A 289 2.82 7.45 -16.89
CA MET A 289 3.24 7.41 -18.29
C MET A 289 4.29 6.32 -18.46
N VAL A 290 4.04 5.41 -19.40
CA VAL A 290 4.93 4.28 -19.68
C VAL A 290 5.88 4.62 -20.82
N GLU A 291 7.16 4.35 -20.62
CA GLU A 291 8.19 4.42 -21.65
C GLU A 291 9.01 3.13 -21.70
N THR A 292 9.84 2.99 -22.74
CA THR A 292 10.85 1.94 -22.81
C THR A 292 12.16 2.58 -23.24
N VAL A 293 13.14 2.55 -22.35
CA VAL A 293 14.47 3.09 -22.63
C VAL A 293 15.36 1.99 -23.21
N GLN A 294 16.29 2.38 -24.07
CA GLN A 294 17.27 1.47 -24.66
C GLN A 294 18.63 1.76 -24.05
N ILE A 295 19.21 0.77 -23.39
CA ILE A 295 20.51 0.87 -22.74
C ILE A 295 21.49 -0.01 -23.50
N ALA A 296 22.44 0.62 -24.19
CA ALA A 296 23.52 -0.09 -24.86
C ALA A 296 24.64 -0.39 -23.86
N THR A 297 25.13 -1.63 -23.85
CA THR A 297 26.32 -2.01 -23.09
C THR A 297 27.54 -2.11 -23.99
N SER A 298 28.74 -2.12 -23.41
CA SER A 298 30.01 -2.11 -24.16
C SER A 298 30.22 -3.35 -25.03
N ASN A 299 29.50 -4.44 -24.76
CA ASN A 299 29.51 -5.65 -25.61
C ASN A 299 28.60 -5.52 -26.86
N GLY A 300 27.91 -4.39 -27.02
CA GLY A 300 27.00 -4.12 -28.14
C GLY A 300 25.55 -4.58 -27.93
N THR A 301 25.23 -5.20 -26.78
CA THR A 301 23.87 -5.59 -26.41
C THR A 301 23.04 -4.34 -26.08
N ILE A 302 21.78 -4.33 -26.51
CA ILE A 302 20.83 -3.25 -26.20
C ILE A 302 19.71 -3.84 -25.36
N HIS A 303 19.70 -3.49 -24.08
CA HIS A 303 18.63 -3.87 -23.16
C HIS A 303 17.47 -2.87 -23.25
N ARG A 304 16.24 -3.39 -23.25
CA ARG A 304 15.01 -2.60 -23.27
C ARG A 304 14.42 -2.59 -21.88
N ILE A 305 14.50 -1.46 -21.18
CA ILE A 305 14.03 -1.35 -19.80
C ILE A 305 12.73 -0.54 -19.79
N ARG A 306 11.66 -1.12 -19.23
CA ARG A 306 10.39 -0.42 -19.05
C ARG A 306 10.53 0.60 -17.92
N SER A 307 10.00 1.80 -18.14
CA SER A 307 9.91 2.84 -17.11
C SER A 307 8.48 3.37 -16.96
N PHE A 308 8.12 3.72 -15.73
CA PHE A 308 6.83 4.30 -15.39
C PHE A 308 7.04 5.63 -14.66
N HIS A 309 6.64 6.72 -15.30
CA HIS A 309 6.76 8.08 -14.80
C HIS A 309 5.48 8.47 -14.07
N VAL A 310 5.60 8.86 -12.81
CA VAL A 310 4.52 9.28 -11.93
C VAL A 310 4.95 10.57 -11.26
N GLY A 311 4.51 11.73 -11.76
CA GLY A 311 5.01 13.02 -11.28
C GLY A 311 6.53 13.14 -11.40
N ASN A 312 7.21 13.53 -10.32
CA ASN A 312 8.68 13.58 -10.26
C ASN A 312 9.33 12.22 -9.92
N VAL A 313 8.55 11.14 -9.90
CA VAL A 313 9.01 9.76 -9.65
C VAL A 313 9.10 8.98 -10.96
N VAL A 314 10.15 8.18 -11.13
CA VAL A 314 10.30 7.22 -12.22
C VAL A 314 10.60 5.84 -11.64
N ASN A 315 9.91 4.80 -12.11
CA ASN A 315 10.15 3.42 -11.72
C ASN A 315 10.75 2.65 -12.90
N TYR A 316 11.90 2.01 -12.73
CA TYR A 316 12.53 1.12 -13.71
C TYR A 316 12.50 -0.33 -13.24
N PHE A 317 12.11 -1.24 -14.12
CA PHE A 317 12.02 -2.68 -13.83
C PHE A 317 12.97 -3.45 -14.73
N PHE A 318 13.98 -4.11 -14.14
CA PHE A 318 14.92 -4.95 -14.88
C PHE A 318 14.34 -6.35 -15.13
N SER A 319 13.31 -6.72 -14.37
CA SER A 319 12.54 -7.95 -14.56
C SER A 319 13.40 -9.23 -14.54
N ILE A 320 14.52 -9.24 -13.82
CA ILE A 320 15.38 -10.42 -13.67
C ILE A 320 14.77 -11.33 -12.60
N ASP A 321 14.51 -12.59 -12.90
CA ASP A 321 14.01 -13.52 -11.88
C ASP A 321 15.02 -13.69 -10.74
N GLU A 322 14.56 -13.93 -9.52
CA GLU A 322 15.44 -13.92 -8.33
C GLU A 322 16.60 -14.93 -8.43
N ARG A 323 16.34 -16.12 -8.99
CA ARG A 323 17.38 -17.13 -9.22
C ARG A 323 18.34 -16.74 -10.33
N GLY A 324 17.83 -16.04 -11.33
CA GLY A 324 18.60 -15.41 -12.38
C GLY A 324 19.55 -14.34 -11.84
N PHE A 325 19.10 -13.50 -10.91
CA PHE A 325 19.95 -12.51 -10.26
C PHE A 325 21.10 -13.16 -9.50
N ASP A 326 20.81 -14.19 -8.69
CA ASP A 326 21.83 -15.02 -8.03
C ASP A 326 22.83 -15.61 -9.06
N ALA A 327 22.32 -16.10 -10.19
CA ALA A 327 23.15 -16.71 -11.23
C ALA A 327 24.05 -15.69 -11.93
N LEU A 328 23.58 -14.46 -12.15
CA LEU A 328 24.38 -13.37 -12.70
C LEU A 328 25.46 -12.96 -11.70
N ASN A 329 25.14 -12.77 -10.43
CA ASN A 329 26.12 -12.40 -9.40
C ASN A 329 27.19 -13.46 -9.17
N ALA A 330 26.80 -14.73 -9.25
CA ALA A 330 27.72 -15.86 -9.15
C ALA A 330 28.39 -16.22 -10.49
N GLU A 331 28.22 -15.41 -11.55
CA GLU A 331 28.78 -15.59 -12.89
C GLU A 331 28.57 -16.99 -13.48
N ARG A 332 27.39 -17.58 -13.27
CA ARG A 332 27.11 -18.98 -13.65
C ARG A 332 26.71 -19.12 -15.12
N HIS A 333 25.76 -18.31 -15.58
CA HIS A 333 25.26 -18.33 -16.95
C HIS A 333 24.52 -17.03 -17.27
N PRO A 334 24.32 -16.71 -18.57
CA PRO A 334 23.44 -15.62 -18.99
C PRO A 334 22.01 -15.82 -18.49
N VAL A 335 21.30 -14.71 -18.28
CA VAL A 335 19.92 -14.69 -17.76
C VAL A 335 19.08 -13.72 -18.57
N ALA A 336 17.95 -14.21 -19.05
CA ALA A 336 17.01 -13.38 -19.79
C ALA A 336 15.99 -12.73 -18.84
N PRO A 337 15.72 -11.42 -18.98
CA PRO A 337 14.65 -10.79 -18.20
C PRO A 337 13.30 -11.42 -18.56
N MET A 338 12.38 -11.43 -17.60
CA MET A 338 11.08 -12.09 -17.70
C MET A 338 10.18 -11.44 -18.76
N ASP A 339 10.37 -10.14 -19.03
CA ASP A 339 9.60 -9.33 -19.98
C ASP A 339 10.28 -9.15 -21.35
N ASP A 340 11.57 -9.46 -21.49
CA ASP A 340 12.30 -9.52 -22.78
C ASP A 340 13.22 -10.74 -22.86
N ARG A 341 12.61 -11.93 -22.97
CA ARG A 341 13.32 -13.21 -22.97
C ARG A 341 14.30 -13.39 -24.14
N ALA A 342 14.28 -12.51 -25.14
CA ALA A 342 15.12 -12.59 -26.34
C ALA A 342 16.51 -11.97 -26.16
N VAL A 343 16.70 -11.11 -25.16
CA VAL A 343 17.94 -10.35 -24.94
C VAL A 343 18.49 -10.64 -23.54
N PRO A 344 19.26 -11.72 -23.34
CA PRO A 344 19.80 -12.05 -22.04
C PRO A 344 20.93 -11.12 -21.61
N TYR A 345 20.96 -10.81 -20.32
CA TYR A 345 22.16 -10.32 -19.66
C TYR A 345 23.23 -11.41 -19.73
N SER A 346 24.36 -11.10 -20.35
CA SER A 346 25.45 -12.06 -20.55
C SER A 346 26.18 -12.45 -19.25
N GLY A 347 26.09 -11.61 -18.22
CA GLY A 347 26.70 -11.82 -16.91
C GLY A 347 26.59 -10.57 -16.04
N ARG A 348 27.27 -10.58 -14.87
CA ARG A 348 27.22 -9.48 -13.91
C ARG A 348 27.65 -8.14 -14.47
N ASP A 349 28.70 -8.12 -15.29
CA ASP A 349 29.20 -6.87 -15.89
C ASP A 349 28.22 -6.24 -16.88
N ASP A 350 27.42 -7.04 -17.57
CA ASP A 350 26.36 -6.56 -18.49
C ASP A 350 25.22 -5.91 -17.69
N LEU A 351 24.82 -6.54 -16.59
CA LEU A 351 23.88 -5.98 -15.62
C LEU A 351 24.40 -4.67 -15.00
N LYS A 352 25.67 -4.65 -14.57
CA LYS A 352 26.33 -3.46 -14.02
C LYS A 352 26.33 -2.30 -15.01
N GLN A 353 26.66 -2.57 -16.27
CA GLN A 353 26.65 -1.56 -17.33
C GLN A 353 25.24 -1.07 -17.66
N THR A 354 24.25 -1.96 -17.61
CA THR A 354 22.84 -1.60 -17.81
C THR A 354 22.36 -0.66 -16.69
N LEU A 355 22.67 -0.99 -15.43
CA LEU A 355 22.37 -0.13 -14.29
C LEU A 355 23.07 1.24 -14.40
N ALA A 356 24.36 1.25 -14.72
CA ALA A 356 25.10 2.49 -14.97
C ALA A 356 24.48 3.30 -16.12
N GLY A 357 24.01 2.67 -17.18
CA GLY A 357 23.35 3.34 -18.31
C GLY A 357 22.05 4.02 -17.92
N VAL A 358 21.20 3.38 -17.12
CA VAL A 358 19.98 4.00 -16.57
C VAL A 358 20.33 5.17 -15.66
N MET A 359 21.30 4.99 -14.75
CA MET A 359 21.75 6.09 -13.87
C MET A 359 22.32 7.27 -14.67
N ALA A 360 23.07 7.02 -15.74
CA ALA A 360 23.61 8.06 -16.61
C ALA A 360 22.52 8.83 -17.36
N LEU A 361 21.52 8.12 -17.88
CA LEU A 361 20.34 8.73 -18.51
C LEU A 361 19.63 9.70 -17.57
N GLU A 362 19.38 9.26 -16.34
CA GLU A 362 18.54 9.98 -15.38
C GLU A 362 19.29 11.09 -14.62
N SER A 363 20.62 10.98 -14.55
CA SER A 363 21.50 11.96 -13.91
C SER A 363 22.03 13.05 -14.83
N ASN A 364 21.78 12.94 -16.14
CA ASN A 364 22.26 13.90 -17.12
C ASN A 364 21.75 15.33 -16.81
N GLY A 365 22.67 16.28 -16.65
CA GLY A 365 22.34 17.67 -16.32
C GLY A 365 22.02 17.92 -14.84
N MET A 366 22.18 16.94 -13.95
CA MET A 366 21.92 17.10 -12.52
C MET A 366 23.17 17.57 -11.77
N ALA A 367 23.03 18.63 -10.99
CA ALA A 367 24.11 19.16 -10.15
C ALA A 367 24.42 18.23 -8.96
N SER A 368 23.39 17.58 -8.40
CA SER A 368 23.52 16.70 -7.24
C SER A 368 22.92 15.33 -7.50
N ILE A 369 23.68 14.30 -7.17
CA ILE A 369 23.26 12.89 -7.28
C ILE A 369 23.36 12.24 -5.90
N GLN A 370 22.28 11.59 -5.48
CA GLN A 370 22.24 10.72 -4.30
C GLN A 370 21.77 9.32 -4.72
N VAL A 371 22.41 8.29 -4.17
CA VAL A 371 22.01 6.89 -4.33
C VAL A 371 21.65 6.32 -2.97
N ASN A 372 20.48 5.72 -2.87
CA ASN A 372 19.97 5.03 -1.70
C ASN A 372 19.83 3.55 -2.05
N THR A 373 20.41 2.67 -1.26
CA THR A 373 20.40 1.22 -1.52
C THR A 373 20.56 0.42 -0.23
N GLN A 374 20.51 -0.90 -0.34
CA GLN A 374 20.69 -1.84 0.76
C GLN A 374 22.13 -1.91 1.26
N THR A 375 22.31 -2.16 2.56
CA THR A 375 23.62 -2.51 3.10
C THR A 375 24.08 -3.90 2.66
N PHE A 376 25.39 -4.09 2.57
CA PHE A 376 26.01 -5.31 2.04
C PHE A 376 27.22 -5.77 2.87
N LEU A 377 27.63 -5.03 3.91
CA LEU A 377 28.94 -5.20 4.56
C LEU A 377 29.02 -6.38 5.56
N ASN A 378 27.89 -6.92 6.02
CA ASN A 378 27.88 -7.96 7.04
C ASN A 378 27.25 -9.26 6.50
N ALA A 379 28.06 -10.11 5.86
CA ALA A 379 27.66 -11.43 5.38
C ALA A 379 27.24 -12.42 6.50
N THR A 380 27.45 -12.05 7.78
CA THR A 380 27.03 -12.84 8.95
C THR A 380 25.68 -12.42 9.52
N ASP A 381 25.05 -11.35 9.02
CA ASP A 381 23.66 -11.04 9.35
C ASP A 381 22.76 -12.04 8.62
N ALA A 382 22.59 -13.20 9.24
CA ALA A 382 21.70 -14.27 8.79
C ALA A 382 20.23 -13.83 8.69
N ASP A 383 19.91 -12.64 9.21
CA ASP A 383 18.57 -12.08 9.29
C ASP A 383 18.15 -11.34 8.00
N ASP A 384 19.04 -11.13 7.03
CA ASP A 384 18.72 -10.41 5.78
C ASP A 384 18.76 -11.28 4.51
N HIS A 385 17.96 -10.88 3.52
CA HIS A 385 17.84 -11.59 2.25
C HIS A 385 19.14 -11.49 1.44
N PRO A 386 19.68 -12.60 0.88
CA PRO A 386 20.91 -12.56 0.09
C PRO A 386 20.88 -11.55 -1.07
N LEU A 387 19.74 -11.47 -1.78
CA LEU A 387 19.56 -10.54 -2.90
C LEU A 387 19.71 -9.06 -2.47
N HIS A 388 19.36 -8.70 -1.23
CA HIS A 388 19.52 -7.33 -0.72
C HIS A 388 21.00 -6.95 -0.65
N ARG A 389 21.83 -7.84 -0.07
CA ARG A 389 23.28 -7.62 0.05
C ARG A 389 23.95 -7.59 -1.32
N GLU A 390 23.56 -8.51 -2.20
CA GLU A 390 24.11 -8.57 -3.55
C GLU A 390 23.73 -7.34 -4.39
N ASN A 391 22.50 -6.83 -4.24
CA ASN A 391 22.08 -5.57 -4.85
C ASN A 391 22.86 -4.37 -4.30
N GLY A 392 23.01 -4.27 -2.98
CA GLY A 392 23.82 -3.22 -2.35
C GLY A 392 25.27 -3.22 -2.85
N GLN A 393 25.87 -4.40 -3.04
CA GLN A 393 27.21 -4.55 -3.61
C GLN A 393 27.25 -4.18 -5.11
N LEU A 394 26.26 -4.58 -5.91
CA LEU A 394 26.14 -4.19 -7.32
C LEU A 394 26.11 -2.67 -7.47
N VAL A 395 25.29 -1.99 -6.66
CA VAL A 395 25.17 -0.53 -6.67
C VAL A 395 26.48 0.14 -6.27
N ARG A 396 27.16 -0.38 -5.24
CA ARG A 396 28.48 0.10 -4.86
C ARG A 396 29.47 0.01 -6.02
N ASP A 397 29.54 -1.15 -6.67
CA ASP A 397 30.49 -1.36 -7.77
C ASP A 397 30.21 -0.40 -8.94
N VAL A 398 28.94 -0.14 -9.28
CA VAL A 398 28.57 0.86 -10.31
C VAL A 398 29.12 2.24 -9.95
N VAL A 399 28.92 2.69 -8.71
CA VAL A 399 29.32 4.05 -8.30
C VAL A 399 30.84 4.16 -8.16
N ASP A 400 31.50 3.17 -7.55
CA ASP A 400 32.94 3.18 -7.29
C ASP A 400 33.76 3.04 -8.58
N ASP A 401 33.27 2.28 -9.58
CA ASP A 401 33.95 2.10 -10.87
C ASP A 401 33.78 3.29 -11.83
N HIS A 402 32.76 4.13 -11.61
CA HIS A 402 32.51 5.27 -12.49
C HIS A 402 33.45 6.44 -12.13
N PRO A 403 34.23 6.98 -13.10
CA PRO A 403 35.35 7.88 -12.83
C PRO A 403 34.96 9.17 -12.09
N THR A 404 33.74 9.66 -12.34
CA THR A 404 33.17 10.87 -11.72
C THR A 404 32.28 10.56 -10.53
N TRP A 405 31.52 9.46 -10.55
CA TRP A 405 30.49 9.24 -9.52
C TRP A 405 31.08 8.86 -8.17
N ARG A 406 32.20 8.14 -8.17
CA ARG A 406 32.95 7.80 -6.97
C ARG A 406 33.29 9.00 -6.07
N SER A 407 33.39 10.22 -6.63
CA SER A 407 33.71 11.45 -5.89
C SER A 407 32.50 12.37 -5.67
N CYS A 408 31.53 12.39 -6.58
CA CYS A 408 30.44 13.37 -6.55
C CYS A 408 29.08 12.80 -6.08
N VAL A 409 28.90 11.47 -6.00
CA VAL A 409 27.65 10.83 -5.55
C VAL A 409 27.64 10.64 -4.04
N THR A 410 26.59 11.11 -3.37
CA THR A 410 26.32 10.73 -1.97
C THR A 410 25.62 9.37 -1.94
N ARG A 411 26.10 8.44 -1.11
CA ARG A 411 25.55 7.08 -0.99
C ARG A 411 24.94 6.89 0.39
N CYS A 412 23.69 6.47 0.46
CA CYS A 412 22.99 6.12 1.69
C CYS A 412 22.68 4.62 1.69
N TYR A 413 23.20 3.91 2.68
CA TYR A 413 22.95 2.48 2.84
C TYR A 413 21.97 2.25 3.98
N PHE A 414 20.97 1.42 3.73
CA PHE A 414 19.92 1.10 4.70
C PHE A 414 20.04 -0.33 5.20
N PHE A 415 19.64 -0.52 6.46
CA PHE A 415 19.28 -1.84 6.92
C PHE A 415 17.87 -2.20 6.49
N ASP A 416 17.67 -3.47 6.19
CA ASP A 416 16.40 -4.06 5.79
C ASP A 416 15.86 -4.91 6.94
N TYR A 417 15.83 -6.25 6.80
CA TYR A 417 15.26 -7.14 7.81
C TYR A 417 16.08 -7.20 9.12
N GLN A 418 17.33 -6.76 9.13
CA GLN A 418 18.19 -6.77 10.32
C GLN A 418 17.57 -6.03 11.52
N HIS A 419 16.71 -5.03 11.27
CA HIS A 419 16.06 -4.21 12.30
C HIS A 419 14.54 -4.36 12.33
N TRP A 420 13.99 -5.44 11.77
CA TRP A 420 12.53 -5.67 11.72
C TRP A 420 11.83 -5.80 13.08
N LEU A 421 12.57 -6.16 14.14
CA LEU A 421 12.06 -6.26 15.51
C LEU A 421 12.29 -5.00 16.36
N ASP A 422 13.03 -4.03 15.84
CA ASP A 422 13.33 -2.80 16.56
C ASP A 422 12.09 -1.90 16.66
N ASP A 423 12.21 -0.76 17.35
CA ASP A 423 11.13 0.20 17.46
C ASP A 423 10.81 0.88 16.12
N VAL A 424 9.59 1.38 15.97
CA VAL A 424 9.26 2.23 14.82
C VAL A 424 10.03 3.55 14.93
N ASN A 425 10.83 3.89 13.92
CA ASN A 425 11.64 5.12 13.89
C ASN A 425 11.17 6.17 12.86
N LEU A 426 10.26 5.81 11.95
CA LEU A 426 9.71 6.74 10.96
C LEU A 426 8.64 7.67 11.58
N PRO A 427 8.84 9.00 11.59
CA PRO A 427 7.88 9.92 12.18
C PRO A 427 6.64 10.14 11.29
N SER A 428 5.59 10.72 11.87
CA SER A 428 4.49 11.31 11.08
C SER A 428 4.91 12.66 10.47
N PRO A 429 4.41 13.05 9.29
CA PRO A 429 3.38 12.37 8.50
C PRO A 429 3.89 11.20 7.63
N ALA A 430 5.20 11.08 7.40
CA ALA A 430 5.78 10.08 6.50
C ALA A 430 5.29 8.64 6.77
N ARG A 431 5.20 8.23 8.04
CA ARG A 431 4.66 6.91 8.42
C ARG A 431 3.20 6.70 8.01
N GLN A 432 2.36 7.73 8.07
CA GLN A 432 0.96 7.61 7.65
C GLN A 432 0.86 7.43 6.14
N VAL A 433 1.65 8.19 5.38
CA VAL A 433 1.74 8.06 3.92
C VAL A 433 2.29 6.68 3.53
N GLN A 434 3.31 6.19 4.24
CA GLN A 434 3.85 4.84 4.01
C GLN A 434 2.79 3.77 4.18
N ARG A 435 1.98 3.84 5.23
CA ARG A 435 0.87 2.89 5.43
C ARG A 435 -0.17 3.00 4.33
N TYR A 436 -0.57 4.21 3.93
CA TYR A 436 -1.52 4.38 2.84
C TYR A 436 -0.98 3.85 1.50
N ALA A 437 0.29 4.11 1.18
CA ALA A 437 0.92 3.57 -0.01
C ALA A 437 1.03 2.04 0.03
N TRP A 438 1.28 1.45 1.21
CA TRP A 438 1.21 -0.01 1.41
C TRP A 438 -0.20 -0.56 1.14
N MET A 439 -1.25 0.17 1.53
CA MET A 439 -2.63 -0.21 1.17
C MET A 439 -2.86 -0.18 -0.34
N ARG A 440 -2.35 0.85 -1.04
CA ARG A 440 -2.47 0.98 -2.50
C ARG A 440 -1.69 -0.10 -3.24
N LEU A 441 -0.50 -0.45 -2.76
CA LEU A 441 0.28 -1.59 -3.24
C LEU A 441 -0.51 -2.89 -3.08
N SER A 442 -1.03 -3.16 -1.88
CA SER A 442 -1.85 -4.35 -1.60
C SER A 442 -3.09 -4.41 -2.49
N GLN A 443 -3.77 -3.28 -2.68
CA GLN A 443 -4.94 -3.17 -3.56
C GLN A 443 -4.60 -3.56 -5.01
N ALA A 444 -3.49 -3.06 -5.56
CA ALA A 444 -3.09 -3.36 -6.93
C ALA A 444 -2.72 -4.85 -7.11
N ILE A 445 -2.06 -5.46 -6.13
CA ILE A 445 -1.79 -6.91 -6.13
C ILE A 445 -3.10 -7.70 -6.04
N PHE A 446 -4.01 -7.30 -5.16
CA PHE A 446 -5.31 -7.96 -4.99
C PHE A 446 -6.16 -7.94 -6.27
N GLN A 447 -6.05 -6.88 -7.09
CA GLN A 447 -6.73 -6.82 -8.39
C GLN A 447 -6.23 -7.88 -9.40
N HIS A 448 -4.98 -8.35 -9.25
CA HIS A 448 -4.45 -9.46 -10.04
C HIS A 448 -4.85 -10.82 -9.45
N LYS A 449 -4.92 -10.92 -8.11
CA LYS A 449 -5.26 -12.15 -7.39
C LYS A 449 -6.16 -11.84 -6.17
N PRO A 450 -7.50 -11.88 -6.32
CA PRO A 450 -8.46 -11.45 -5.29
C PRO A 450 -8.56 -12.32 -4.03
N ASP A 451 -7.79 -13.40 -3.93
CA ASP A 451 -7.65 -14.19 -2.71
C ASP A 451 -6.34 -13.89 -1.95
N LEU A 452 -5.42 -13.10 -2.51
CA LEU A 452 -4.13 -12.79 -1.90
C LEU A 452 -4.14 -11.44 -1.16
N ILE A 453 -3.92 -11.48 0.15
CA ILE A 453 -3.95 -10.32 1.05
C ILE A 453 -2.53 -9.82 1.33
N PHE A 454 -1.97 -9.10 0.36
CA PHE A 454 -0.57 -8.67 0.44
C PHE A 454 -0.30 -7.63 1.54
N TRP A 455 -1.31 -6.87 1.99
CA TRP A 455 -1.21 -5.96 3.14
C TRP A 455 -0.54 -6.63 4.33
N SER A 456 -0.89 -7.90 4.57
CA SER A 456 -0.43 -8.68 5.70
C SER A 456 1.02 -9.17 5.55
N ASN A 457 1.55 -9.17 4.32
CA ASN A 457 2.94 -9.51 4.05
C ASN A 457 3.86 -8.38 4.49
N HIS A 458 5.01 -8.70 5.09
CA HIS A 458 6.04 -7.74 5.56
C HIS A 458 5.57 -6.54 6.42
N LEU A 459 4.32 -6.52 6.89
CA LEU A 459 3.71 -5.40 7.61
C LEU A 459 4.46 -4.94 8.86
N MET A 460 5.29 -5.83 9.41
CA MET A 460 6.04 -5.56 10.63
C MET A 460 7.19 -4.60 10.37
N ASN A 461 7.61 -4.47 9.11
CA ASN A 461 8.66 -3.56 8.70
C ASN A 461 8.16 -2.11 8.51
N LEU A 462 6.85 -1.90 8.40
CA LEU A 462 6.30 -0.55 8.22
C LEU A 462 6.69 0.37 9.38
N GLY A 463 7.33 1.48 9.04
CA GLY A 463 7.83 2.49 9.95
C GLY A 463 9.24 2.24 10.49
N ARG A 464 9.96 1.22 9.99
CA ARG A 464 11.34 0.88 10.39
C ARG A 464 12.28 1.14 9.22
N THR A 465 12.75 2.37 9.13
CA THR A 465 13.64 2.84 8.07
C THR A 465 14.99 3.21 8.68
N TYR A 466 15.89 2.24 8.80
CA TYR A 466 17.17 2.41 9.50
C TYR A 466 18.32 2.64 8.53
N ILE A 467 19.07 3.73 8.73
CA ILE A 467 20.26 4.02 7.94
C ILE A 467 21.44 3.33 8.62
N ASP A 468 22.16 2.49 7.88
CA ASP A 468 23.43 1.90 8.30
C ASP A 468 24.54 2.95 8.25
N ARG A 469 24.72 3.56 7.08
CA ARG A 469 25.74 4.61 6.88
C ARG A 469 25.41 5.53 5.72
N ILE A 470 26.06 6.70 5.73
CA ILE A 470 26.03 7.67 4.65
C ILE A 470 27.47 8.00 4.25
N ASP A 471 27.82 7.71 3.01
CA ASP A 471 29.10 8.08 2.42
C ASP A 471 28.88 9.37 1.61
N HIS A 472 29.27 10.51 2.20
CA HIS A 472 29.11 11.81 1.57
C HIS A 472 30.02 11.98 0.34
N ALA A 473 29.50 12.69 -0.67
CA ALA A 473 30.30 13.14 -1.80
C ALA A 473 31.48 14.01 -1.34
N THR A 474 32.64 13.84 -1.97
CA THR A 474 33.81 14.69 -1.78
C THR A 474 33.82 15.89 -2.71
N GLU A 475 33.08 15.83 -3.81
CA GLU A 475 32.87 16.92 -4.76
C GLU A 475 31.45 17.49 -4.64
N LEU A 476 31.32 18.81 -4.82
CA LEU A 476 30.05 19.51 -4.63
C LEU A 476 29.10 19.40 -5.83
N SER A 477 29.60 18.97 -6.99
CA SER A 477 28.85 18.90 -8.25
C SER A 477 29.26 17.66 -9.04
N CYS A 478 28.28 17.03 -9.71
CA CYS A 478 28.51 15.98 -10.70
C CYS A 478 28.54 16.50 -12.16
N LEU A 479 28.33 17.81 -12.36
CA LEU A 479 28.40 18.51 -13.66
C LEU A 479 29.83 18.89 -14.07
#